data_AF-A0A3N4J8M9-F1
#
_entry.id   AF-A0A3N4J8M9-F1
#
_cell.length_a   1.000
_cell.length_b   1.000
_cell.length_c   1.000
_cell.angle_alpha   90.00
_cell.angle_beta   90.00
_cell.angle_gamma   90.00
#
_symmetry.space_group_name_H-M   'P 1'
#
loop_
_entity.id
_entity.type
_entity.pdbx_description
1 polymer ?
#
loop_
_entity_poly.entity_id
_entity_poly.type
_entity_poly.pdbx_seq_one_letter_code
_entity_poly.pdbx_strand_id
1 'polypeptide(L)' 'LEDGQSIRKISKTRRIERMSLGRRLAGIPTRTESDENRQLLSHAQEKELKDWILEMQDCGFPCPPQIIRFMAAEI' A
#
# COMPACT_ATOMS: atom_id res chain seq x y z
N LEU A 1 5.96 -23.45 0.36
CA LEU A 1 6.34 -23.04 1.73
C LEU A 1 7.68 -23.69 1.99
N GLU A 2 8.76 -22.93 1.89
CA GLU A 2 10.14 -23.44 1.86
C GLU A 2 10.52 -24.28 3.10
N ASP A 3 9.81 -24.11 4.21
CA ASP A 3 10.04 -24.84 5.46
C ASP A 3 9.09 -26.02 5.73
N GLY A 4 8.24 -26.42 4.77
CA GLY A 4 7.25 -27.51 4.97
C GLY A 4 6.21 -27.25 6.08
N GLN A 5 6.14 -26.02 6.61
CA GLN A 5 5.19 -25.66 7.65
C GLN A 5 3.77 -25.59 7.10
N SER A 6 2.79 -26.09 7.85
CA SER A 6 1.39 -25.97 7.45
C SER A 6 0.91 -24.52 7.48
N ILE A 7 0.01 -24.16 6.55
CA ILE A 7 -0.64 -22.83 6.51
C ILE A 7 -1.26 -22.48 7.88
N ARG A 8 -1.80 -23.47 8.60
CA ARG A 8 -2.37 -23.29 9.94
C ARG A 8 -1.32 -22.82 10.96
N LYS A 9 -0.12 -23.42 10.95
CA LYS A 9 0.98 -23.04 11.85
C LYS A 9 1.43 -21.61 11.57
N ILE A 10 1.64 -21.28 10.30
CA ILE A 10 2.08 -19.93 9.89
C ILE A 10 1.02 -18.89 10.22
N SER A 11 -0.26 -19.17 9.94
CA SER A 11 -1.39 -18.31 10.29
C SER A 11 -1.40 -17.96 11.78
N LYS A 12 -1.20 -18.95 12.67
CA LYS A 12 -1.13 -18.73 14.11
C LYS A 12 0.11 -17.91 14.52
N THR A 13 1.28 -18.24 13.99
CA THR A 13 2.55 -17.55 14.33
C THR A 13 2.54 -16.10 13.88
N ARG A 14 2.07 -15.84 12.66
CA ARG A 14 2.03 -14.50 12.05
C ARG A 14 0.78 -13.70 12.44
N ARG A 15 -0.18 -14.34 13.14
CA ARG A 15 -1.51 -13.78 13.46
C ARG A 15 -2.25 -13.28 12.21
N ILE A 16 -2.09 -13.97 11.09
CA ILE A 16 -2.78 -13.71 9.84
C ILE A 16 -3.91 -14.71 9.71
N GLU A 17 -5.10 -14.28 9.32
CA GLU A 17 -6.22 -15.17 9.06
C GLU A 17 -5.85 -16.25 8.03
N ARG A 18 -6.20 -17.51 8.31
CA ARG A 18 -5.81 -18.65 7.47
C ARG A 18 -6.28 -18.50 6.02
N MET A 19 -7.49 -18.01 5.79
CA MET A 19 -8.02 -17.80 4.44
C MET A 19 -7.24 -16.73 3.69
N SER A 20 -6.97 -15.59 4.34
CA SER A 20 -6.14 -14.52 3.78
C SER A 20 -4.75 -15.00 3.40
N LEU A 21 -4.10 -15.79 4.28
CA LEU A 21 -2.81 -16.39 4.00
C LEU A 21 -2.88 -17.37 2.81
N GLY A 22 -3.91 -18.20 2.73
CA GLY A 22 -4.13 -19.10 1.60
C GLY A 22 -4.32 -18.36 0.27
N ARG A 23 -5.10 -17.28 0.27
CA ARG A 23 -5.30 -16.42 -0.91
C ARG A 23 -3.98 -15.79 -1.38
N ARG A 24 -3.19 -15.24 -0.45
CA ARG A 24 -1.87 -14.67 -0.76
C ARG A 24 -0.91 -15.71 -1.33
N LEU A 25 -0.88 -16.92 -0.76
CA LEU A 25 -0.04 -18.02 -1.27
C LEU A 25 -0.47 -18.52 -2.65
N ALA A 26 -1.76 -18.42 -2.98
CA ALA A 26 -2.29 -18.73 -4.30
C ALA A 26 -2.05 -17.62 -5.33
N GLY A 27 -1.35 -16.53 -4.96
CA GLY A 27 -1.12 -15.39 -5.83
C GLY A 27 -2.39 -14.60 -6.16
N ILE A 28 -3.46 -14.75 -5.36
CA ILE A 28 -4.68 -13.96 -5.55
C ILE A 28 -4.36 -12.53 -5.11
N PRO A 29 -4.44 -11.55 -6.02
CA PRO A 29 -4.11 -10.18 -5.70
C PRO A 29 -5.09 -9.64 -4.65
N THR A 30 -4.56 -8.86 -3.73
CA THR A 30 -5.37 -8.08 -2.80
C THR A 30 -6.16 -7.02 -3.55
N ARG A 31 -7.20 -6.47 -2.90
CA ARG A 31 -7.95 -5.35 -3.48
C ARG A 31 -7.02 -4.17 -3.82
N THR A 32 -6.09 -3.86 -2.92
CA THR A 32 -5.08 -2.82 -3.13
C THR A 32 -4.23 -3.11 -4.35
N GLU A 33 -3.61 -4.30 -4.44
CA GLU A 33 -2.80 -4.70 -5.61
C GLU A 33 -3.62 -4.72 -6.91
N SER A 34 -4.91 -5.07 -6.84
CA SER A 34 -5.79 -5.03 -8.02
C SER A 34 -6.13 -3.60 -8.46
N ASP A 35 -6.23 -2.68 -7.50
CA ASP A 35 -6.54 -1.28 -7.71
C ASP A 35 -5.28 -0.44 -8.04
N GLU A 36 -4.06 -0.96 -7.86
CA GLU A 36 -2.79 -0.29 -8.27
C GLU A 36 -2.83 0.11 -9.75
N ASN A 37 -3.29 -0.78 -10.64
CA ASN A 37 -3.44 -0.48 -12.07
C ASN A 37 -4.48 0.60 -12.38
N ARG A 38 -5.32 0.96 -11.40
CA ARG A 38 -6.33 2.03 -11.51
C ARG A 38 -5.86 3.34 -10.87
N GLN A 39 -4.77 3.32 -10.11
CA GLN A 39 -4.17 4.53 -9.58
C GLN A 39 -3.61 5.37 -10.72
N LEU A 40 -3.75 6.69 -10.61
CA LEU A 40 -3.23 7.63 -11.61
C LEU A 40 -1.71 7.80 -11.49
N LEU A 41 -1.18 7.61 -10.28
CA LEU A 41 0.22 7.76 -9.96
C LEU A 41 0.89 6.40 -9.86
N SER A 42 2.12 6.32 -10.35
CA SER A 42 2.99 5.20 -10.03
C SER A 42 3.41 5.23 -8.56
N HIS A 43 3.86 4.09 -8.04
CA HIS A 43 4.36 4.00 -6.67
C HIS A 43 5.51 5.00 -6.37
N ALA A 44 6.34 5.30 -7.37
CA ALA A 44 7.41 6.30 -7.24
C ALA A 44 6.84 7.72 -7.08
N GLN A 45 5.83 8.08 -7.87
CA GLN A 45 5.17 9.38 -7.82
C GLN A 45 4.32 9.54 -6.55
N GLU A 46 3.65 8.48 -6.08
CA GLU A 46 2.96 8.50 -4.79
C GLU A 46 3.93 8.73 -3.63
N LYS A 47 5.14 8.15 -3.70
CA LYS A 47 6.19 8.36 -2.71
C LYS A 47 6.68 9.82 -2.72
N GLU A 48 6.94 10.38 -3.89
CA GLU A 48 7.32 11.79 -4.05
C GLU A 48 6.25 12.72 -3.49
N LEU A 49 4.98 12.50 -3.85
CA LEU A 49 3.85 13.29 -3.34
C LEU A 49 3.74 13.19 -1.82
N LYS A 50 3.94 11.99 -1.24
CA LYS A 50 3.93 11.79 0.20
C LYS A 50 5.05 12.57 0.89
N ASP A 51 6.27 12.48 0.39
CA ASP A 51 7.44 13.15 0.97
C ASP A 51 7.22 14.68 0.94
N TRP A 52 6.68 15.21 -0.17
CA TRP A 52 6.27 16.61 -0.29
C TRP A 52 5.18 17.02 0.73
N ILE A 53 4.14 16.20 0.93
CA ILE A 53 3.10 16.47 1.94
C ILE A 53 3.69 16.55 3.35
N LEU A 54 4.62 15.65 3.68
CA LEU A 54 5.27 15.63 4.98
C LEU A 54 6.12 16.88 5.20
N GLU A 55 6.91 17.29 4.20
CA GLU A 55 7.69 18.54 4.25
C GLU A 55 6.79 19.76 4.49
N MET A 56 5.66 19.85 3.79
CA MET A 56 4.70 20.94 3.98
C MET A 56 4.09 20.94 5.40
N GLN A 57 3.75 19.77 5.94
CA GLN A 57 3.26 19.65 7.31
C GLN A 57 4.31 20.08 8.34
N ASP A 58 5.57 19.68 8.15
CA ASP A 58 6.68 20.06 9.03
C ASP A 58 6.94 21.58 8.97
N CYS A 59 6.72 22.21 7.83
CA CYS A 59 6.77 23.67 7.69
C CYS A 59 5.54 24.40 8.26
N GLY A 60 4.55 23.68 8.81
CA GLY A 60 3.33 24.26 9.38
C GLY A 60 2.27 24.65 8.34
N PHE A 61 2.40 24.16 7.10
CA PHE A 61 1.43 24.37 6.02
C PHE A 61 0.61 23.10 5.80
N PRO A 62 -0.60 23.00 6.38
CA PRO A 62 -1.45 21.83 6.14
C PRO A 62 -1.91 21.81 4.67
N CYS A 63 -1.59 20.76 3.92
CA CYS A 63 -2.00 20.61 2.51
C CYS A 63 -3.49 20.21 2.41
N PRO A 64 -4.39 21.10 1.94
CA PRO A 64 -5.78 20.72 1.71
C PRO A 64 -5.87 19.69 0.57
N PRO A 65 -6.90 18.83 0.53
CA PRO A 65 -7.06 17.82 -0.51
C PRO A 65 -7.00 18.37 -1.95
N GLN A 66 -7.45 19.60 -2.17
CA GLN A 66 -7.37 20.25 -3.48
C GLN A 66 -5.93 20.52 -3.92
N ILE A 67 -5.07 20.97 -3.00
CA ILE A 67 -3.66 21.24 -3.26
C ILE A 67 -2.90 19.92 -3.49
N ILE A 68 -3.22 18.88 -2.72
CA ILE A 68 -2.66 17.54 -2.92
C ILE A 68 -3.00 17.02 -4.33
N ARG A 69 -4.25 17.18 -4.77
CA ARG A 69 -4.67 16.77 -6.12
C ARG A 69 -3.99 17.59 -7.22
N PHE A 70 -3.77 18.88 -6.97
CA PHE A 70 -3.04 19.74 -7.88
C PHE A 70 -1.59 19.28 -8.03
N MET A 71 -0.88 19.07 -6.91
CA MET A 71 0.50 18.59 -6.93
C MET A 71 0.60 17.19 -7.56
N ALA A 72 -0.35 16.31 -7.25
CA ALA A 72 -0.45 14.98 -7.87
C ALA A 72 -0.64 15.03 -9.39
N ALA A 73 -1.15 16.12 -9.96
CA ALA A 73 -1.28 16.27 -11.41
C ALA A 73 -0.01 16.82 -12.07
N GLU A 74 0.92 17.38 -11.29
CA GLU A 74 2.16 17.99 -11.78
C GLU A 74 3.36 17.03 -11.72
N ILE A 75 3.31 16.04 -10.83
CA ILE A 75 4.28 14.93 -10.70
C ILE A 75 4.03 13.88 -11.79
#